data_AF-A0A966MZT3-F1
#
_entry.id   AF-A0A966MZT3-F1
#
_cell.length_a   1.000
_cell.length_b   1.000
_cell.length_c   1.000
_cell.angle_alpha   90.00
_cell.angle_beta   90.00
_cell.angle_gamma   90.00
#
_symmetry.space_group_name_H-M   'P 1'
#
loop_
_entity.id
_entity.type
_entity.pdbx_description
1 polymer ?
#
loop_
_entity_poly.entity_id
_entity_poly.type
_entity_poly.pdbx_seq_one_letter_code
_entity_poly.pdbx_strand_id
1 'polypeptide(L)'
;MPIINNNDNPTVVITEQINKIVLSTPGPQGPRGRSILNGNGVPAENLGLEGDFYYDKLTTKFYGPKLSDVTWAGVTSYSLNGTFVYSWELAQVTGPVSGIYSVAVNHNLGFKPNVTVKSSAGDVLETGIDYNDNNTITLTMAQPFSGTAYLS
;
A
#
# COMPACT_ATOMS: atom_id res chain seq x y z
N MET A 1 90.22 11.87 58.44
CA MET A 1 89.67 10.54 58.07
C MET A 1 88.32 10.77 57.41
N PRO A 2 88.01 10.16 56.25
CA PRO A 2 86.71 10.33 55.60
C PRO A 2 85.68 9.43 56.28
N ILE A 3 84.45 9.91 56.47
CA ILE A 3 83.31 9.05 56.80
C ILE A 3 82.43 9.03 55.55
N ILE A 4 82.39 7.88 54.91
CA ILE A 4 81.55 7.58 53.76
C ILE A 4 80.20 7.16 54.34
N ASN A 5 79.17 7.99 54.23
CA ASN A 5 77.81 7.57 54.57
C ASN A 5 77.16 6.96 53.33
N ASN A 6 77.16 5.63 53.30
CA ASN A 6 76.54 4.82 52.28
C ASN A 6 75.01 4.81 52.51
N ASN A 7 74.31 5.83 52.02
CA ASN A 7 72.84 5.87 52.02
C ASN A 7 72.30 5.46 50.66
N ASP A 8 72.53 4.20 50.30
CA ASP A 8 71.79 3.55 49.23
C ASP A 8 70.49 2.99 49.82
N ASN A 9 69.50 3.84 50.05
CA ASN A 9 68.13 3.40 50.33
C ASN A 9 67.42 3.13 48.98
N PRO A 10 67.24 1.87 48.55
CA PRO A 10 66.55 1.61 47.29
C PRO A 10 65.07 1.99 47.43
N THR A 11 64.64 2.99 46.67
CA THR A 11 63.24 3.41 46.62
C THR A 11 62.49 2.42 45.72
N VAL A 12 61.54 1.68 46.28
CA VAL A 12 60.66 0.79 45.49
C VAL A 12 59.58 1.64 44.85
N VAL A 13 59.70 1.91 43.56
CA VAL A 13 58.64 2.54 42.77
C VAL A 13 57.69 1.45 42.30
N ILE A 14 56.50 1.40 42.88
CA ILE A 14 55.42 0.53 42.39
C ILE A 14 54.71 1.29 41.27
N THR A 15 54.98 0.89 40.03
CA THR A 15 54.26 1.40 38.86
C THR A 15 53.03 0.51 38.63
N GLU A 16 51.85 1.02 38.96
CA GLU A 16 50.61 0.33 38.59
C GLU A 16 50.28 0.62 37.13
N GLN A 17 50.13 -0.43 36.31
CA GLN A 17 49.59 -0.29 34.97
C GLN A 17 48.06 -0.18 35.07
N ILE A 18 47.55 1.05 35.10
CA ILE A 18 46.11 1.31 34.99
C ILE A 18 45.65 1.02 33.55
N ASN A 19 45.14 -0.18 33.30
CA ASN A 19 44.46 -0.49 32.05
C ASN A 19 43.15 0.28 31.99
N LYS A 20 43.16 1.47 31.37
CA LYS A 20 41.96 2.24 31.10
C LYS A 20 41.12 1.52 30.04
N ILE A 21 40.06 0.84 30.46
CA ILE A 21 39.03 0.33 29.55
C ILE A 21 38.27 1.54 29.01
N VAL A 22 38.54 1.91 27.76
CA VAL A 22 37.75 2.93 27.05
C VAL A 22 36.55 2.22 26.44
N LEU A 23 35.43 2.24 27.14
CA LEU A 23 34.16 1.77 26.59
C LEU A 23 33.62 2.87 25.66
N SER A 24 33.67 2.66 24.35
CA SER A 24 33.04 3.58 23.39
C SER A 24 31.53 3.55 23.61
N THR A 25 30.89 4.72 23.72
CA THR A 25 29.43 4.79 23.71
C THR A 25 28.92 4.33 22.33
N PRO A 26 27.82 3.56 22.26
CA PRO A 26 27.15 3.31 21.00
C PRO A 26 26.86 4.63 20.27
N GLY A 27 26.95 4.62 18.93
CA GLY A 27 26.58 5.78 18.12
C GLY A 27 25.09 6.14 18.29
N PRO A 28 24.69 7.37 17.91
CA PRO A 28 23.28 7.75 17.93
C PRO A 28 22.41 6.76 17.15
N GLN A 29 21.20 6.50 17.66
CA GLN A 29 20.23 5.70 16.92
C GLN A 29 19.89 6.37 15.58
N GLY A 30 19.81 5.59 14.51
CA GLY A 30 19.41 6.09 13.19
C GLY A 30 17.95 6.59 13.17
N PRO A 31 17.56 7.39 12.16
CA PRO A 31 16.17 7.79 11.98
C PRO A 31 15.23 6.58 11.92
N ARG A 32 13.99 6.77 12.38
CA ARG A 32 12.97 5.72 12.31
C ARG A 32 12.69 5.31 10.86
N GLY A 33 12.41 4.02 10.67
CA GLY A 33 12.03 3.47 9.38
C GLY A 33 10.57 3.74 8.98
N ARG A 34 10.32 3.59 7.67
CA ARG A 34 9.00 3.45 7.02
C ARG A 34 8.23 2.23 7.54
N SER A 35 7.03 2.33 8.10
CA SER A 35 6.25 1.13 8.49
C SER A 35 4.98 0.95 7.65
N ILE A 36 4.56 -0.31 7.46
CA ILE A 36 3.22 -0.64 6.95
C ILE A 36 2.39 -1.16 8.13
N LEU A 37 1.42 -0.34 8.53
CA LEU A 37 0.48 -0.64 9.60
C LEU A 37 -0.72 -1.43 9.05
N ASN A 38 -1.49 -2.09 9.91
CA ASN A 38 -2.74 -2.70 9.49
C ASN A 38 -3.81 -2.62 10.58
N GLY A 39 -5.06 -2.73 10.17
CA GLY A 39 -6.22 -2.73 11.06
C GLY A 39 -7.48 -3.08 10.30
N ASN A 40 -8.63 -2.95 10.96
CA ASN A 40 -9.94 -3.16 10.36
C ASN A 40 -10.63 -1.81 10.23
N GLY A 41 -10.99 -1.41 9.01
CA GLY A 41 -11.52 -0.09 8.71
C GLY A 41 -10.43 0.94 8.41
N VAL A 42 -10.87 2.17 8.14
CA VAL A 42 -10.04 3.36 7.88
C VAL A 42 -9.07 3.57 9.06
N PRO A 43 -7.78 3.92 8.81
CA PRO A 43 -6.83 4.15 9.88
C PRO A 43 -7.28 5.29 10.81
N ALA A 44 -7.06 5.13 12.10
CA ALA A 44 -7.25 6.23 13.05
C ALA A 44 -6.26 7.37 12.77
N GLU A 45 -6.69 8.61 12.90
CA GLU A 45 -5.89 9.81 12.55
C GLU A 45 -4.52 9.85 13.25
N ASN A 46 -4.48 9.43 14.51
CA ASN A 46 -3.28 9.35 15.35
C ASN A 46 -2.46 8.06 15.18
N LEU A 47 -2.86 7.15 14.29
CA LEU A 47 -2.13 5.91 14.05
C LEU A 47 -0.96 6.17 13.10
N GLY A 48 0.23 5.73 13.50
CA GLY A 48 1.44 5.94 12.70
C GLY A 48 1.84 7.40 12.59
N LEU A 49 2.90 7.62 11.82
CA LEU A 49 3.53 8.91 11.64
C LEU A 49 3.75 9.15 10.13
N GLU A 50 4.20 10.35 9.77
CA GLU A 50 4.45 10.77 8.39
C GLU A 50 5.29 9.74 7.63
N GLY A 51 4.89 9.42 6.41
CA GLY A 51 5.57 8.45 5.56
C GLY A 51 5.17 7.00 5.78
N ASP A 52 4.41 6.67 6.83
CA ASP A 52 3.89 5.31 7.04
C ASP A 52 2.77 4.98 6.05
N PHE A 53 2.57 3.69 5.82
CA PHE A 53 1.46 3.15 5.04
C PHE A 53 0.52 2.37 5.96
N TYR A 54 -0.71 2.15 5.52
CA TYR A 54 -1.70 1.40 6.28
C TYR A 54 -2.51 0.48 5.37
N TYR A 55 -2.73 -0.76 5.82
CA TYR A 55 -3.60 -1.73 5.16
C TYR A 55 -4.87 -1.96 5.97
N ASP A 56 -6.01 -1.57 5.39
CA ASP A 56 -7.34 -1.90 5.91
C ASP A 56 -7.73 -3.31 5.48
N LYS A 57 -7.75 -4.24 6.42
CA LYS A 57 -8.09 -5.64 6.20
C LYS A 57 -9.58 -5.87 5.91
N LEU A 58 -10.45 -4.94 6.29
CA LEU A 58 -11.89 -5.03 6.08
C LEU A 58 -12.24 -4.67 4.64
N THR A 59 -11.76 -3.53 4.16
CA THR A 59 -12.06 -3.05 2.80
C THR A 59 -10.97 -3.37 1.79
N THR A 60 -9.89 -4.06 2.21
CA THR A 60 -8.70 -4.38 1.42
C THR A 60 -8.07 -3.14 0.78
N LYS A 61 -8.14 -1.99 1.45
CA LYS A 61 -7.58 -0.73 0.96
C LYS A 61 -6.18 -0.50 1.52
N PHE A 62 -5.27 -0.12 0.64
CA PHE A 62 -3.91 0.27 0.98
C PHE A 62 -3.80 1.80 0.93
N TYR A 63 -3.56 2.41 2.08
CA TYR A 63 -3.43 3.85 2.27
C TYR A 63 -1.95 4.20 2.37
N GLY A 64 -1.53 5.27 1.70
CA GLY A 64 -0.26 5.92 2.00
C GLY A 64 0.44 6.55 0.81
N PRO A 65 1.59 7.22 1.07
CA PRO A 65 2.16 7.46 2.41
C PRO A 65 1.35 8.47 3.23
N LYS A 66 1.35 8.35 4.56
CA LYS A 66 0.74 9.33 5.48
C LYS A 66 1.41 10.69 5.28
N LEU A 67 0.62 11.75 5.13
CA LEU A 67 1.12 13.08 4.76
C LEU A 67 1.64 13.90 5.95
N SER A 68 1.23 13.57 7.18
CA SER A 68 1.69 14.23 8.40
C SER A 68 1.47 13.34 9.62
N ASP A 69 2.07 13.68 10.76
CA ASP A 69 1.85 12.98 12.03
C ASP A 69 0.43 13.16 12.59
N VAL A 70 -0.38 14.05 12.02
CA VAL A 70 -1.68 14.46 12.57
C VAL A 70 -2.85 13.65 11.99
N THR A 71 -2.84 13.39 10.68
CA THR A 71 -4.03 12.88 9.97
C THR A 71 -3.70 11.99 8.78
N TRP A 72 -4.63 11.08 8.47
CA TRP A 72 -4.70 10.29 7.24
C TRP A 72 -5.63 10.91 6.18
N ALA A 73 -6.27 12.05 6.47
CA ALA A 73 -7.08 12.75 5.49
C ALA A 73 -6.25 13.19 4.27
N GLY A 74 -6.82 13.04 3.08
CA GLY A 74 -6.14 13.38 1.81
C GLY A 74 -5.09 12.37 1.35
N VAL A 75 -4.85 11.30 2.12
CA VAL A 75 -3.96 10.21 1.71
C VAL A 75 -4.59 9.42 0.57
N THR A 76 -3.78 9.11 -0.46
CA THR A 76 -4.21 8.23 -1.55
C THR A 76 -4.47 6.82 -1.02
N SER A 77 -5.58 6.23 -1.44
CA SER A 77 -5.94 4.84 -1.11
C SER A 77 -6.12 4.01 -2.38
N TYR A 78 -5.60 2.79 -2.38
CA TYR A 78 -5.73 1.83 -3.47
C TYR A 78 -6.56 0.64 -3.00
N SER A 79 -7.64 0.30 -3.69
CA SER A 79 -8.37 -0.93 -3.39
C SER A 79 -7.62 -2.11 -3.98
N LEU A 80 -7.29 -3.11 -3.16
CA LEU A 80 -6.58 -4.32 -3.59
C LEU A 80 -7.54 -5.45 -4.00
N ASN A 81 -8.83 -5.33 -3.67
CA ASN A 81 -9.87 -6.19 -4.19
C ASN A 81 -10.53 -5.51 -5.39
N GLY A 82 -9.86 -5.61 -6.56
CA GLY A 82 -10.28 -4.97 -7.82
C GLY A 82 -11.43 -5.65 -8.54
N THR A 83 -12.24 -6.48 -7.87
CA THR A 83 -13.34 -7.19 -8.53
C THR A 83 -14.61 -6.35 -8.52
N PHE A 84 -15.18 -6.09 -9.69
CA PHE A 84 -16.50 -5.47 -9.83
C PHE A 84 -17.43 -6.38 -10.66
N VAL A 85 -18.69 -6.49 -10.23
CA VAL A 85 -19.70 -7.31 -10.90
C VAL A 85 -20.89 -6.44 -11.23
N TYR A 86 -21.30 -6.42 -12.50
CA TYR A 86 -22.41 -5.62 -12.99
C TYR A 86 -23.38 -6.49 -13.78
N SER A 87 -24.62 -6.61 -13.30
CA SER A 87 -25.70 -7.31 -14.01
C SER A 87 -26.64 -6.31 -14.65
N TRP A 88 -27.12 -6.62 -15.86
CA TRP A 88 -28.10 -5.80 -16.57
C TRP A 88 -29.22 -6.65 -17.16
N GLU A 89 -30.38 -5.99 -17.30
CA GLU A 89 -31.56 -6.50 -17.97
C GLU A 89 -31.70 -5.90 -19.38
N LEU A 90 -32.53 -6.53 -20.22
CA LEU A 90 -32.76 -6.09 -21.61
C LEU A 90 -33.21 -4.63 -21.71
N ALA A 91 -33.95 -4.13 -20.72
CA ALA A 91 -34.42 -2.73 -20.68
C ALA A 91 -33.28 -1.70 -20.52
N GLN A 92 -32.10 -2.13 -20.06
CA GLN A 92 -30.92 -1.26 -19.89
C GLN A 92 -30.02 -1.26 -21.13
N VAL A 93 -30.30 -2.13 -22.11
CA VAL A 93 -29.59 -2.18 -23.39
C VAL A 93 -30.10 -1.05 -24.28
N THR A 94 -29.19 -0.19 -24.73
CA THR A 94 -29.50 0.91 -25.65
C THR A 94 -29.18 0.50 -27.08
N GLY A 95 -30.05 0.85 -28.04
CA GLY A 95 -29.83 0.61 -29.47
C GLY A 95 -31.03 -0.05 -30.18
N PRO A 96 -30.85 -0.47 -31.45
CA PRO A 96 -29.60 -0.43 -32.19
C PRO A 96 -29.31 0.96 -32.79
N VAL A 97 -28.05 1.40 -32.71
CA VAL A 97 -27.53 2.53 -33.51
C VAL A 97 -26.53 1.95 -34.50
N SER A 98 -26.80 2.11 -35.81
CA SER A 98 -25.99 1.46 -36.87
C SER A 98 -25.83 -0.06 -36.70
N GLY A 99 -26.84 -0.73 -36.15
CA GLY A 99 -26.83 -2.18 -35.92
C GLY A 99 -26.10 -2.64 -34.65
N ILE A 100 -25.63 -1.72 -33.80
CA ILE A 100 -24.93 -2.03 -32.55
C ILE A 100 -25.83 -1.71 -31.35
N TYR A 101 -25.89 -2.64 -30.40
CA TYR A 101 -26.48 -2.46 -29.08
C TYR A 101 -25.37 -2.19 -28.06
N SER A 102 -25.66 -1.39 -27.02
CA SER A 102 -24.67 -0.99 -26.03
C SER A 102 -25.20 -0.96 -24.59
N VAL A 103 -24.32 -1.27 -23.64
CA VAL A 103 -24.56 -1.14 -22.19
C VAL A 103 -23.37 -0.43 -21.55
N ALA A 104 -23.63 0.67 -20.84
CA ALA A 104 -22.59 1.37 -20.07
C ALA A 104 -22.48 0.76 -18.67
N VAL A 105 -21.25 0.44 -18.26
CA VAL A 105 -20.92 -0.11 -16.95
C VAL A 105 -20.03 0.88 -16.20
N ASN A 106 -20.58 1.52 -15.17
CA ASN A 106 -19.83 2.37 -14.25
C ASN A 106 -19.29 1.53 -13.08
N HIS A 107 -17.97 1.32 -13.04
CA HIS A 107 -17.30 0.43 -12.11
C HIS A 107 -16.45 1.16 -11.06
N ASN A 108 -16.06 2.42 -11.28
CA ASN A 108 -15.30 3.24 -10.33
C ASN A 108 -14.01 2.58 -9.79
N LEU A 109 -13.37 1.73 -10.59
CA LEU A 109 -12.17 0.99 -10.15
C LEU A 109 -10.89 1.84 -10.24
N GLY A 110 -10.90 2.93 -11.01
CA GLY A 110 -9.73 3.80 -11.18
C GLY A 110 -8.69 3.28 -12.16
N PHE A 111 -8.96 2.20 -12.89
CA PHE A 111 -8.11 1.61 -13.93
C PHE A 111 -8.96 0.94 -15.02
N LYS A 112 -8.34 0.47 -16.10
CA LYS A 112 -9.02 -0.28 -17.17
C LYS A 112 -8.93 -1.79 -16.89
N PRO A 113 -10.00 -2.44 -16.38
CA PRO A 113 -9.95 -3.85 -15.96
C PRO A 113 -10.10 -4.82 -17.13
N ASN A 114 -9.77 -6.08 -16.92
CA ASN A 114 -10.21 -7.14 -17.83
C ASN A 114 -11.71 -7.38 -17.63
N VAL A 115 -12.44 -7.69 -18.69
CA VAL A 115 -13.89 -7.88 -18.64
C VAL A 115 -14.24 -9.27 -19.14
N THR A 116 -15.01 -10.00 -18.36
CA THR A 116 -15.67 -11.25 -18.79
C THR A 116 -17.17 -11.04 -18.74
N VAL A 117 -17.85 -11.25 -19.87
CA VAL A 117 -19.31 -11.13 -19.95
C VAL A 117 -19.93 -12.52 -19.98
N LYS A 118 -20.95 -12.73 -19.15
CA LYS A 118 -21.79 -13.92 -19.17
C LYS A 118 -23.23 -13.55 -19.50
N SER A 119 -23.88 -14.36 -20.33
CA SER A 119 -25.33 -14.26 -20.54
C SER A 119 -26.09 -14.68 -19.27
N SER A 120 -27.38 -14.39 -19.21
CA SER A 120 -28.27 -14.90 -18.14
C SER A 120 -28.38 -16.43 -18.11
N ALA A 121 -28.04 -17.12 -19.20
CA ALA A 121 -27.92 -18.58 -19.25
C ALA A 121 -26.59 -19.10 -18.68
N GLY A 122 -25.62 -18.21 -18.41
CA GLY A 122 -24.32 -18.52 -17.84
C GLY A 122 -23.19 -18.71 -18.86
N ASP A 123 -23.49 -18.63 -20.16
CA ASP A 123 -22.51 -18.73 -21.24
C ASP A 123 -21.60 -17.51 -21.28
N VAL A 124 -20.29 -17.71 -21.44
CA VAL A 124 -19.36 -16.61 -21.66
C VAL A 124 -19.52 -16.10 -23.09
N LEU A 125 -19.73 -14.79 -23.23
CA LEU A 125 -19.92 -14.14 -24.51
C LEU A 125 -18.77 -13.18 -24.80
N GLU A 126 -18.32 -13.17 -26.05
CA GLU A 126 -17.43 -12.15 -26.56
C GLU A 126 -18.25 -10.92 -26.97
N THR A 127 -17.89 -9.76 -26.45
CA THR A 127 -18.53 -8.48 -26.73
C THR A 127 -17.44 -7.46 -27.06
N GLY A 128 -17.77 -6.42 -27.82
CA GLY A 128 -16.88 -5.28 -27.94
C GLY A 128 -16.79 -4.54 -26.61
N ILE A 129 -15.59 -4.11 -26.23
CA ILE A 129 -15.34 -3.40 -24.97
C ILE A 129 -14.67 -2.08 -25.31
N ASP A 130 -15.40 -0.98 -25.10
CA ASP A 130 -14.88 0.37 -25.21
C ASP A 130 -14.54 0.91 -23.81
N TYR A 131 -13.27 1.16 -23.57
CA TYR A 131 -12.80 1.76 -22.31
C TYR A 131 -12.91 3.29 -22.37
N ASN A 132 -14.09 3.81 -22.02
CA ASN A 132 -14.39 5.25 -22.07
C ASN A 132 -13.45 6.06 -21.16
N ASP A 133 -13.26 5.62 -19.92
CA ASP A 133 -12.35 6.22 -18.95
C ASP A 133 -11.86 5.18 -17.92
N ASN A 134 -11.26 5.60 -16.81
CA ASN A 134 -10.74 4.71 -15.76
C ASN A 134 -11.83 4.12 -14.83
N ASN A 135 -13.07 4.56 -14.98
CA ASN A 135 -14.21 4.21 -14.13
C ASN A 135 -15.40 3.71 -14.93
N THR A 136 -15.40 3.88 -16.25
CA THR A 136 -16.52 3.54 -17.14
C THR A 136 -16.06 2.76 -18.36
N ILE A 137 -16.77 1.67 -18.65
CA ILE A 137 -16.67 0.94 -19.92
C ILE A 137 -18.03 0.88 -20.61
N THR A 138 -18.03 0.73 -21.93
CA THR A 138 -19.22 0.45 -22.72
C THR A 138 -19.05 -0.90 -23.40
N LEU A 139 -20.00 -1.81 -23.15
CA LEU A 139 -20.08 -3.08 -23.83
C LEU A 139 -20.91 -2.91 -25.09
N THR A 140 -20.40 -3.38 -26.22
CA THR A 140 -21.11 -3.36 -27.52
C THR A 140 -21.38 -4.78 -28.01
N MET A 141 -22.57 -4.99 -28.56
CA MET A 141 -23.07 -6.32 -28.91
C MET A 141 -23.91 -6.28 -30.19
N ALA A 142 -23.89 -7.39 -30.95
CA ALA A 142 -24.64 -7.53 -32.20
C ALA A 142 -26.13 -7.83 -32.00
N GLN A 143 -26.51 -8.33 -30.82
CA GLN A 143 -27.88 -8.62 -30.43
C GLN A 143 -28.08 -8.23 -28.96
N PRO A 144 -29.28 -7.79 -28.56
CA PRO A 144 -29.54 -7.42 -27.17
C PRO A 144 -29.71 -8.69 -26.32
N PHE A 145 -29.02 -8.75 -25.17
CA PHE A 145 -29.18 -9.82 -24.19
C PHE A 145 -29.06 -9.26 -22.77
N SER A 146 -29.62 -9.97 -21.78
CA SER A 146 -29.37 -9.73 -20.35
C SER A 146 -28.21 -10.58 -19.86
N GLY A 147 -27.42 -10.05 -18.94
CA GLY A 147 -26.18 -10.71 -18.54
C GLY A 147 -25.47 -10.07 -17.36
N THR A 148 -24.27 -10.56 -17.09
CA THR A 148 -23.39 -10.06 -16.03
C THR A 148 -21.98 -9.89 -16.56
N ALA A 149 -21.38 -8.73 -16.29
CA ALA A 149 -19.98 -8.44 -16.53
C ALA A 149 -19.19 -8.56 -15.23
N TYR A 150 -18.10 -9.31 -15.29
CA TYR A 150 -17.11 -9.46 -14.22
C TYR A 150 -15.85 -8.73 -14.64
N LEU A 151 -15.43 -7.76 -13.82
CA LEU A 151 -14.31 -6.86 -14.09
C LEU A 151 -13.23 -7.10 -13.03
N SER A 152 -11.99 -7.33 -13.46
CA SER A 152 -10.82 -7.57 -12.59
C SER A 152 -9.49 -7.13 -13.19
#